data_AF-A0A7Y9S381-F1
#
_entry.id   AF-A0A7Y9S381-F1
#
_cell.length_a   1.000
_cell.length_b   1.000
_cell.length_c   1.000
_cell.angle_alpha   90.00
_cell.angle_beta   90.00
_cell.angle_gamma   90.00
#
_symmetry.space_group_name_H-M   'P 1'
#
loop_
_entity.id
_entity.type
_entity.pdbx_description
1 polymer ?
#
loop_
_entity_poly.entity_id
_entity_poly.type
_entity_poly.pdbx_seq_one_letter_code
_entity_poly.pdbx_strand_id
1 'polypeptide(L)'
;MRIVSFLPGSTQPTYNTGTSDAAAIVSGGFALLSAQFPEMTSREIVTRALHTAKQGEDGKSPRDEAWGFGAMRPTNAIEEDVPADAPNPIYDALDQEAISDAATDTAAPSDDNSTGTSQDGADAESSASDEGSSMPLFLGVGGGILLLILVALAGVMFARKRSGSSAGTR
;
A
#
# COMPACT_ATOMS: atom_id res chain seq x y z
N MET A 1 19.83 7.62 7.91
CA MET A 1 19.29 8.92 8.32
C MET A 1 18.56 8.75 9.65
N ARG A 2 18.79 9.63 10.64
CA ARG A 2 18.04 9.61 11.91
C ARG A 2 17.06 10.77 11.89
N ILE A 3 15.77 10.48 12.07
CA ILE A 3 14.73 11.50 12.04
C ILE A 3 14.40 11.89 13.47
N VAL A 4 14.39 13.19 13.73
CA VAL A 4 14.07 13.73 15.05
C VAL A 4 12.56 13.77 15.21
N SER A 5 12.04 13.17 16.27
CA SER A 5 10.64 13.16 16.64
C SER A 5 10.47 13.57 18.11
N PHE A 6 9.26 13.98 18.48
CA PHE A 6 8.92 14.33 19.86
C PHE A 6 7.72 13.51 20.30
N LEU A 7 7.85 12.76 21.38
CA LEU A 7 6.73 12.01 21.94
C LEU A 7 5.76 12.97 22.65
N PRO A 8 4.44 12.67 22.63
CA PRO A 8 3.46 13.46 23.36
C PRO A 8 3.84 13.58 24.84
N GLY A 9 3.98 14.81 25.33
CA GLY A 9 4.35 15.08 26.73
C GLY A 9 5.85 15.00 27.05
N SER A 10 6.71 14.77 26.06
CA SER A 10 8.17 14.83 26.23
C SER A 10 8.75 16.13 25.64
N THR A 11 9.76 16.69 26.32
CA THR A 11 10.56 17.83 25.80
C THR A 11 11.90 17.38 25.21
N GLN A 12 12.20 16.08 25.26
CA GLN A 12 13.45 15.50 24.78
C GLN A 12 13.26 14.97 23.35
N PRO A 13 14.22 15.21 22.43
CA PRO A 13 14.16 14.66 21.09
C PRO A 13 14.40 13.15 21.13
N THR A 14 13.56 12.40 20.41
CA THR A 14 13.78 10.99 20.10
C THR A 14 14.27 10.84 18.66
N TYR A 15 15.07 9.82 18.40
CA TYR A 15 15.59 9.54 17.07
C TYR A 15 14.97 8.26 16.52
N ASN A 16 14.23 8.39 15.44
CA ASN A 16 13.64 7.26 14.73
C ASN A 16 14.46 6.92 13.49
N THR A 17 14.36 5.66 13.09
CA THR A 17 14.99 5.13 11.87
C THR A 17 14.09 4.04 11.33
N GLY A 18 13.74 4.14 10.05
CA GLY A 18 12.91 3.15 9.38
C GLY A 18 12.45 3.64 8.02
N THR A 19 12.03 2.70 7.18
CA THR A 19 11.45 3.02 5.87
C THR A 19 10.08 3.69 5.99
N SER A 20 9.36 3.48 7.10
CA SER A 20 8.09 4.17 7.40
C SER A 20 8.28 5.69 7.52
N ASP A 21 9.32 6.14 8.22
CA ASP A 21 9.61 7.56 8.33
C ASP A 21 10.06 8.14 6.98
N ALA A 22 10.82 7.38 6.19
CA ALA A 22 11.19 7.77 4.83
C ALA A 22 9.95 7.91 3.92
N ALA A 23 9.01 6.97 3.99
CA ALA A 23 7.75 7.03 3.25
C ALA A 23 6.91 8.26 3.63
N ALA A 24 6.88 8.63 4.92
CA ALA A 24 6.20 9.84 5.38
C ALA A 24 6.84 11.13 4.83
N ILE A 25 8.18 11.18 4.75
CA ILE A 25 8.89 12.32 4.14
C ILE A 25 8.60 12.39 2.64
N VAL A 26 8.65 11.26 1.94
CA VAL A 26 8.41 11.21 0.49
C VAL A 26 6.96 11.59 0.16
N SER A 27 5.98 11.12 0.93
CA SER A 27 4.57 11.50 0.73
C SER A 27 4.34 12.99 0.98
N GLY A 28 4.98 13.56 2.01
CA GLY A 28 4.98 15.01 2.23
C GLY A 28 5.62 15.77 1.06
N GLY A 29 6.72 15.26 0.51
CA GLY A 29 7.35 15.81 -0.69
C GLY A 29 6.39 15.84 -1.88
N PHE A 30 5.72 14.72 -2.18
CA PHE A 30 4.73 14.67 -3.26
C PHE A 30 3.56 15.62 -3.03
N ALA A 31 3.08 15.76 -1.79
CA ALA A 31 2.04 16.72 -1.46
C ALA A 31 2.48 18.18 -1.74
N LEU A 32 3.75 18.52 -1.49
CA LEU A 32 4.30 19.83 -1.86
C LEU A 32 4.33 20.04 -3.38
N LEU A 33 4.75 19.03 -4.14
CA LEU A 33 4.73 19.10 -5.60
C LEU A 33 3.31 19.28 -6.13
N SER A 34 2.33 18.52 -5.63
CA SER A 34 0.92 18.66 -6.01
C SER A 34 0.36 20.04 -5.66
N ALA A 35 0.75 20.62 -4.52
CA ALA A 35 0.33 21.97 -4.15
C ALA A 35 0.97 23.05 -5.04
N GLN A 36 2.21 22.86 -5.47
CA GLN A 36 2.93 23.79 -6.33
C GLN A 36 2.50 23.68 -7.81
N PHE A 37 2.12 22.49 -8.26
CA PHE A 37 1.74 22.18 -9.63
C PHE A 37 0.35 21.53 -9.70
N PRO A 38 -0.73 22.27 -9.38
CA PRO A 38 -2.08 21.70 -9.28
C PRO A 38 -2.65 21.21 -10.62
N GLU A 39 -2.16 21.72 -11.74
CA GLU A 39 -2.60 21.35 -13.09
C GLU A 39 -1.86 20.11 -13.65
N MET A 40 -0.76 19.69 -13.01
CA MET A 40 -0.02 18.51 -13.46
C MET A 40 -0.72 17.22 -13.04
N THR A 41 -0.71 16.24 -13.92
CA THR A 41 -1.14 14.88 -13.63
C THR A 41 -0.19 14.19 -12.65
N SER A 42 -0.67 13.16 -11.95
CA SER A 42 0.18 12.35 -11.07
C SER A 42 1.39 11.75 -11.80
N ARG A 43 1.22 11.38 -13.08
CA ARG A 43 2.31 10.89 -13.93
C ARG A 43 3.41 11.93 -14.08
N GLU A 44 3.05 13.17 -14.44
CA GLU A 44 4.01 14.26 -14.62
C GLU A 44 4.71 14.64 -13.31
N ILE A 45 3.97 14.64 -12.19
CA ILE A 45 4.54 14.88 -10.86
C ILE A 45 5.59 13.82 -10.52
N VAL A 46 5.29 12.54 -10.77
CA VAL A 46 6.25 11.45 -10.55
C VAL A 46 7.42 11.53 -11.51
N THR A 47 7.20 11.84 -12.79
CA THR A 47 8.28 12.08 -13.77
C THR A 47 9.26 13.13 -13.25
N ARG A 48 8.73 14.26 -12.77
CA ARG A 48 9.51 15.36 -12.21
C ARG A 48 10.29 14.95 -10.96
N ALA A 49 9.67 14.19 -10.06
CA ALA A 49 10.32 13.67 -8.86
C ALA A 49 11.44 12.67 -9.19
N LEU A 50 11.25 11.81 -10.20
CA LEU A 50 12.24 10.82 -10.65
C LEU A 50 13.42 11.50 -11.35
N HIS A 51 13.16 12.46 -12.24
CA HIS A 51 14.21 13.16 -13.01
C HIS A 51 15.18 13.92 -12.10
N THR A 52 14.69 14.50 -11.02
CA THR A 52 15.48 15.33 -10.09
C THR A 52 16.06 14.54 -8.90
N ALA A 53 15.71 13.26 -8.79
CA ALA A 53 16.19 12.38 -7.73
C ALA A 53 17.73 12.24 -7.78
N LYS A 54 18.35 12.19 -6.61
CA LYS A 54 19.80 11.97 -6.50
C LYS A 54 20.08 10.48 -6.49
N GLN A 55 20.71 9.99 -7.55
CA GLN A 55 21.19 8.61 -7.61
C GLN A 55 22.27 8.32 -6.54
N GLY A 56 22.38 7.05 -6.17
CA GLY A 56 23.42 6.54 -5.28
C GLY A 56 24.82 6.65 -5.89
N GLU A 57 25.86 6.33 -5.09
CA GLU A 57 27.27 6.52 -5.46
C GLU A 57 27.69 5.85 -6.77
N ASP A 58 27.02 4.75 -7.15
CA ASP A 58 27.38 4.03 -8.35
C ASP A 58 26.85 4.62 -9.64
N GLY A 59 25.76 5.41 -9.65
CA GLY A 59 25.24 6.22 -10.79
C GLY A 59 25.14 5.56 -12.18
N LYS A 60 25.42 4.26 -12.31
CA LYS A 60 25.62 3.54 -13.58
C LYS A 60 24.34 2.94 -14.11
N SER A 61 23.37 2.68 -13.24
CA SER A 61 22.07 2.11 -13.59
C SER A 61 20.97 3.14 -13.35
N PRO A 62 19.96 3.23 -14.25
CA PRO A 62 18.78 4.07 -14.02
C PRO A 62 18.01 3.68 -12.76
N ARG A 63 18.18 2.43 -12.29
CA ARG A 63 17.60 1.91 -11.05
C ARG A 63 18.62 1.05 -10.30
N ASP A 64 18.84 1.37 -9.04
CA ASP A 64 19.64 0.61 -8.09
C ASP A 64 18.74 -0.32 -7.24
N GLU A 65 19.25 -1.46 -6.80
CA GLU A 65 18.48 -2.42 -5.99
C GLU A 65 18.21 -1.91 -4.57
N ALA A 66 19.16 -1.17 -3.99
CA ALA A 66 19.05 -0.63 -2.62
C ALA A 66 18.41 0.77 -2.59
N TRP A 67 18.63 1.60 -3.62
CA TRP A 67 18.18 3.00 -3.67
C TRP A 67 17.05 3.26 -4.68
N GLY A 68 16.66 2.28 -5.48
CA GLY A 68 15.68 2.48 -6.55
C GLY A 68 16.16 3.55 -7.53
N PHE A 69 15.34 4.57 -7.76
CA PHE A 69 15.67 5.71 -8.62
C PHE A 69 16.49 6.80 -7.92
N GLY A 70 16.77 6.63 -6.62
CA GLY A 70 17.56 7.56 -5.83
C GLY A 70 16.76 8.29 -4.75
N ALA A 71 17.44 9.22 -4.08
CA ALA A 71 16.86 10.03 -3.01
C ALA A 71 16.02 11.19 -3.56
N MET A 72 14.78 11.31 -3.07
CA MET A 72 13.87 12.40 -3.43
C MET A 72 14.44 13.76 -3.05
N ARG A 73 14.31 14.75 -3.94
CA ARG A 73 14.74 16.15 -3.73
C ARG A 73 13.59 17.11 -4.04
N PRO A 74 12.65 17.34 -3.11
CA PRO A 74 11.46 18.15 -3.37
C PRO A 74 11.78 19.57 -3.87
N THR A 75 12.81 20.22 -3.29
CA THR A 75 13.26 21.55 -3.74
C THR A 75 13.69 21.54 -5.19
N ASN A 76 14.52 20.57 -5.59
CA ASN A 76 14.97 20.46 -6.98
C ASN A 76 13.86 20.08 -7.93
N ALA A 77 12.92 19.22 -7.49
CA ALA A 77 11.73 18.92 -8.27
C ALA A 77 10.86 20.17 -8.53
N ILE A 78 10.89 21.16 -7.64
CA ILE A 78 10.14 22.42 -7.81
C ILE A 78 10.92 23.42 -8.67
N GLU A 79 12.23 23.53 -8.47
CA GLU A 79 13.05 24.60 -9.06
C GLU A 79 13.67 24.24 -10.42
N GLU A 80 13.92 22.96 -10.69
CA GLU A 80 14.58 22.54 -11.93
C GLU A 80 13.57 22.36 -13.08
N ASP A 81 14.01 22.72 -14.28
CA ASP A 81 13.27 22.45 -15.51
C ASP A 81 13.35 20.96 -15.84
N VAL A 82 12.19 20.31 -15.89
CA VAL A 82 12.05 18.90 -16.29
C VAL A 82 11.36 18.84 -17.65
N PRO A 83 11.97 18.18 -18.65
CA PRO A 83 11.33 17.97 -19.95
C PRO A 83 10.00 17.23 -19.81
N ALA A 84 9.00 17.61 -20.61
CA ALA A 84 7.68 16.97 -20.59
C ALA A 84 7.74 15.51 -21.05
N ASP A 85 8.73 15.17 -21.87
CA ASP A 85 9.03 13.82 -22.39
C ASP A 85 10.06 13.06 -21.54
N ALA A 86 10.38 13.55 -20.34
CA ALA A 86 11.28 12.84 -19.45
C ALA A 86 10.74 11.43 -19.12
N PRO A 87 11.62 10.40 -19.08
CA PRO A 87 11.20 9.01 -18.93
C PRO A 87 10.55 8.77 -17.57
N ASN A 88 9.50 7.95 -17.54
CA ASN A 88 8.82 7.54 -16.32
C ASN A 88 8.66 6.02 -16.27
N PRO A 89 9.75 5.29 -15.97
CA PRO A 89 9.75 3.82 -16.00
C PRO A 89 8.75 3.18 -15.02
N ILE A 90 8.30 3.90 -13.99
CA ILE A 90 7.26 3.42 -13.08
C ILE A 90 5.92 3.35 -13.81
N TYR A 91 5.50 4.45 -14.43
CA TYR A 91 4.23 4.47 -15.13
C TYR A 91 4.27 3.70 -16.45
N ASP A 92 5.41 3.65 -17.14
CA ASP A 92 5.58 2.84 -18.34
C ASP A 92 5.36 1.35 -18.04
N ALA A 93 5.88 0.87 -16.90
CA ALA A 93 5.63 -0.49 -16.43
C ALA A 93 4.16 -0.71 -16.06
N LEU A 94 3.52 0.25 -15.38
CA LEU A 94 2.09 0.16 -15.04
C LEU A 94 1.19 0.08 -16.27
N ASP A 95 1.50 0.83 -17.33
CA ASP A 95 0.75 0.77 -18.58
C ASP A 95 0.91 -0.60 -19.26
N GLN A 96 2.11 -1.18 -19.19
CA GLN A 96 2.39 -2.48 -19.78
C GLN A 96 1.68 -3.64 -19.05
N GLU A 97 1.60 -3.58 -17.72
CA GLU A 97 0.82 -4.51 -16.91
C GLU A 97 -0.68 -4.37 -17.21
N ALA A 98 -1.20 -3.14 -17.30
CA ALA A 98 -2.62 -2.90 -17.61
C ALA A 98 -3.03 -3.47 -18.99
N ILE A 99 -2.14 -3.42 -19.98
CA ILE A 99 -2.37 -4.03 -21.30
C ILE A 99 -2.39 -5.57 -21.20
N SER A 100 -1.54 -6.14 -20.34
CA SER A 100 -1.44 -7.59 -20.16
C SER A 100 -2.68 -8.18 -19.48
N ASP A 101 -3.24 -7.47 -18.50
CA ASP A 101 -4.52 -7.85 -17.87
C ASP A 101 -5.69 -7.76 -18.86
N ALA A 102 -5.76 -6.69 -19.66
CA ALA A 102 -6.80 -6.52 -20.68
C ALA A 102 -6.75 -7.58 -21.80
N ALA A 103 -5.55 -8.08 -22.14
CA ALA A 103 -5.38 -9.16 -23.10
C ALA A 103 -5.86 -10.53 -22.55
N THR A 104 -5.85 -10.70 -21.23
CA THR A 104 -6.27 -11.94 -20.57
C THR A 104 -7.80 -12.04 -20.45
N ASP A 105 -8.50 -10.91 -20.38
CA ASP A 105 -9.98 -10.85 -20.32
C ASP A 105 -10.66 -11.00 -21.70
N THR A 106 -9.89 -10.99 -22.79
CA THR A 106 -10.38 -11.23 -24.17
C THR A 106 -10.15 -12.68 -24.64
N ALA A 107 -9.51 -13.53 -23.83
CA ALA A 107 -9.40 -14.96 -24.13
C ALA A 107 -10.68 -15.69 -23.72
N ALA A 108 -11.60 -15.86 -24.68
CA ALA A 108 -12.74 -16.76 -24.53
C ALA A 108 -12.26 -18.16 -24.07
N PRO A 109 -12.96 -18.83 -23.14
CA PRO A 109 -12.56 -20.16 -22.69
C PRO A 109 -12.69 -21.11 -23.88
N SER A 110 -11.58 -21.67 -24.34
CA SER A 110 -11.62 -22.84 -25.19
C SER A 110 -11.81 -24.03 -24.27
N ASP A 111 -12.99 -24.64 -24.34
CA ASP A 111 -13.28 -25.94 -23.75
C ASP A 111 -12.24 -26.95 -24.23
N ASP A 112 -11.36 -27.41 -23.33
CA ASP A 112 -10.73 -28.71 -23.49
C ASP A 112 -10.69 -29.46 -22.15
N ASN A 113 -11.65 -30.37 -22.06
CA ASN A 113 -11.77 -31.40 -21.04
C ASN A 113 -10.65 -32.43 -21.23
N SER A 114 -9.66 -32.40 -20.36
CA SER A 114 -8.74 -33.53 -20.17
C SER A 114 -8.60 -33.85 -18.68
N THR A 115 -9.43 -34.80 -18.26
CA THR A 115 -9.31 -35.63 -17.07
C THR A 115 -7.90 -36.18 -16.88
N GLY A 116 -7.31 -35.89 -15.71
CA GLY A 116 -6.08 -36.51 -15.22
C GLY A 116 -6.07 -36.56 -13.70
N THR A 117 -6.78 -37.54 -13.14
CA THR A 117 -6.65 -37.93 -11.71
C THR A 117 -5.28 -38.54 -11.48
N SER A 118 -4.54 -38.03 -10.49
CA SER A 118 -3.72 -38.86 -9.61
C SER A 118 -3.57 -38.16 -8.25
N GLN A 119 -4.17 -38.87 -7.30
CA GLN A 119 -4.36 -38.69 -5.87
C GLN A 119 -3.08 -39.09 -5.11
N ASP A 120 -2.61 -38.26 -4.16
CA ASP A 120 -1.99 -38.65 -2.88
C ASP A 120 -1.57 -37.36 -2.14
N GLY A 121 -1.86 -37.08 -0.88
CA GLY A 121 -2.56 -37.83 0.15
C GLY A 121 -2.65 -36.97 1.41
N ALA A 122 -3.64 -37.33 2.24
CA ALA A 122 -3.68 -37.21 3.69
C ALA A 122 -3.69 -35.81 4.34
N ASP A 123 -4.58 -35.48 5.27
CA ASP A 123 -5.71 -36.17 5.86
C ASP A 123 -6.52 -35.13 6.66
N ALA A 124 -7.85 -35.26 6.55
CA ALA A 124 -8.83 -35.30 7.64
C ALA A 124 -8.96 -34.07 8.58
N GLU A 125 -10.15 -33.54 8.89
CA GLU A 125 -11.50 -34.10 9.04
C GLU A 125 -12.52 -32.98 8.72
N SER A 126 -13.55 -33.20 7.89
CA SER A 126 -14.84 -33.89 8.17
C SER A 126 -15.79 -33.04 9.06
N SER A 127 -17.08 -32.83 8.77
CA SER A 127 -18.04 -33.59 7.96
C SER A 127 -19.28 -32.77 7.57
N ALA A 128 -19.81 -33.11 6.39
CA ALA A 128 -21.22 -33.35 6.02
C ALA A 128 -22.24 -32.19 6.10
N SER A 129 -23.18 -32.03 5.16
CA SER A 129 -23.73 -32.97 4.16
C SER A 129 -24.33 -32.23 2.96
N ASP A 130 -24.30 -32.94 1.83
CA ASP A 130 -25.05 -32.79 0.59
C ASP A 130 -26.50 -32.25 0.71
N GLU A 131 -26.93 -31.53 -0.33
CA GLU A 131 -27.91 -31.98 -1.33
C GLU A 131 -28.75 -30.80 -1.89
N GLY A 132 -28.72 -30.66 -3.21
CA GLY A 132 -29.92 -30.31 -3.98
C GLY A 132 -30.37 -28.84 -4.03
N SER A 133 -30.17 -28.25 -5.20
CA SER A 133 -31.07 -27.28 -5.85
C SER A 133 -30.94 -25.79 -5.50
N SER A 134 -30.42 -25.07 -6.51
CA SER A 134 -30.81 -23.71 -6.96
C SER A 134 -30.54 -22.47 -6.09
N MET A 135 -29.71 -21.57 -6.66
CA MET A 135 -29.58 -20.10 -6.43
C MET A 135 -28.68 -19.64 -5.24
N PRO A 136 -28.10 -18.42 -5.27
CA PRO A 136 -26.66 -18.19 -5.14
C PRO A 136 -26.32 -17.36 -3.89
N LEU A 137 -25.46 -17.86 -3.00
CA LEU A 137 -25.17 -17.18 -1.74
C LEU A 137 -23.70 -16.75 -1.65
N PHE A 138 -23.41 -15.55 -2.13
CA PHE A 138 -22.25 -14.78 -1.72
C PHE A 138 -22.39 -14.41 -0.23
N LEU A 139 -21.90 -15.22 0.71
CA LEU A 139 -21.68 -14.76 2.09
C LEU A 139 -20.80 -15.72 2.91
N GLY A 140 -19.50 -15.77 2.62
CA GLY A 140 -18.55 -16.59 3.38
C GLY A 140 -17.53 -15.83 4.24
N VAL A 141 -17.18 -14.59 3.87
CA VAL A 141 -16.00 -13.91 4.48
C VAL A 141 -16.31 -12.51 5.03
N GLY A 142 -17.47 -11.91 4.69
CA GLY A 142 -17.83 -10.57 5.17
C GLY A 142 -18.41 -10.52 6.60
N GLY A 143 -19.08 -11.59 7.04
CA GLY A 143 -19.78 -11.62 8.33
C GLY A 143 -18.85 -11.67 9.55
N GLY A 144 -17.73 -12.39 9.45
CA GLY A 144 -16.78 -12.53 10.55
C GLY A 144 -16.09 -11.22 10.91
N ILE A 145 -15.71 -10.43 9.90
CA ILE A 145 -15.00 -9.15 10.09
C ILE A 145 -15.92 -8.11 10.74
N LEU A 146 -17.19 -8.04 10.31
CA LEU A 146 -18.15 -7.10 10.88
C LEU A 146 -18.45 -7.42 12.36
N LEU A 147 -18.54 -8.71 12.70
CA LEU A 147 -18.77 -9.15 14.08
C LEU A 147 -17.57 -8.85 14.98
N LEU A 148 -16.34 -9.05 14.49
CA LEU A 148 -15.11 -8.71 15.22
C LEU A 148 -14.99 -7.21 15.51
N ILE A 149 -15.33 -6.36 14.54
CA ILE A 149 -15.30 -4.89 14.70
C ILE A 149 -16.32 -4.43 15.75
N LEU A 150 -17.54 -4.99 15.74
CA LEU A 150 -18.57 -4.67 16.71
C LEU A 150 -18.19 -5.08 18.14
N VAL A 151 -17.59 -6.26 18.32
CA VAL A 151 -17.12 -6.73 19.62
C VAL A 151 -15.98 -5.86 20.15
N ALA A 152 -15.04 -5.46 19.29
CA ALA A 152 -13.94 -4.57 19.67
C ALA A 152 -14.44 -3.18 20.10
N LEU A 153 -15.37 -2.59 19.36
CA LEU A 153 -15.99 -1.30 19.70
C LEU A 153 -16.75 -1.37 21.02
N ALA A 154 -17.53 -2.43 21.25
CA ALA A 154 -18.25 -2.65 22.51
C ALA A 154 -17.29 -2.80 23.70
N GLY A 155 -16.19 -3.54 23.53
CA GLY A 155 -15.16 -3.71 24.56
C GLY A 155 -14.49 -2.40 24.96
N VAL A 156 -14.09 -1.58 23.98
CA VAL A 156 -13.46 -0.27 24.23
C VAL A 156 -14.43 0.71 24.89
N MET A 157 -15.70 0.73 24.46
CA MET A 157 -16.70 1.61 25.05
C MET A 157 -17.01 1.22 26.50
N PHE A 158 -17.05 -0.08 26.80
CA PHE A 158 -17.27 -0.59 28.15
C PHE A 158 -16.07 -0.34 29.07
N ALA A 159 -14.84 -0.43 28.54
CA ALA A 159 -13.61 -0.07 29.26
C ALA A 159 -13.55 1.43 29.58
N ARG A 160 -13.94 2.31 28.64
CA ARG A 160 -14.06 3.77 28.89
C ARG A 160 -15.13 4.12 29.90
N LYS A 161 -16.22 3.36 29.97
CA LYS A 161 -17.30 3.61 30.93
C LYS A 161 -16.96 3.14 32.36
N ARG A 162 -16.00 2.22 32.51
CA ARG A 162 -15.55 1.71 33.82
C ARG A 162 -14.38 2.49 34.43
N SER A 163 -13.67 3.32 33.68
CA SER A 163 -12.57 4.15 34.21
C SER A 163 -13.02 5.49 34.84
N GLY A 164 -14.32 5.67 35.07
CA GLY A 164 -14.90 6.84 35.74
C GLY A 164 -15.52 6.50 37.10
N SER A 165 -14.75 5.99 38.06
CA SER A 165 -14.98 6.18 39.52
C SER A 165 -13.86 5.54 40.35
N SER A 166 -12.79 6.29 40.54
CA SER A 166 -11.98 6.19 41.76
C SER A 166 -11.52 7.59 42.15
N ALA A 167 -12.45 8.41 42.63
CA ALA A 167 -12.15 9.62 43.37
C ALA A 167 -13.31 9.91 44.34
N GLY A 168 -13.09 9.59 45.62
CA GLY A 168 -14.01 9.86 46.73
C GLY A 168 -13.50 9.16 48.00
N THR A 169 -12.58 9.76 48.76
CA THR A 169 -12.79 10.62 49.95
C THR A 169 -12.58 9.88 51.28
N ARG A 170 -11.69 10.48 52.09
CA ARG A 170 -11.34 10.27 53.51
C ARG A 170 -10.25 9.25 53.84
#